data_AF-A0AAJ1NB68-F1
#
_entry.id   AF-A0AAJ1NB68-F1
#
_cell.length_a   1.000
_cell.length_b   1.000
_cell.length_c   1.000
_cell.angle_alpha   90.00
_cell.angle_beta   90.00
_cell.angle_gamma   90.00
#
_symmetry.space_group_name_H-M   'P 1'
#
loop_
_entity.id
_entity.type
_entity.pdbx_description
1 polymer ?
#
loop_
_entity_poly.entity_id
_entity_poly.type
_entity_poly.pdbx_seq_one_letter_code
_entity_poly.pdbx_strand_id
1 'polypeptide(L)'
;MSQTKLFPVVMAGGSGSRLWPLSRVLYPKQFLCLKGDLTMLQTTICRLNGVECESPVVICNEQHRFIVAEQLRQLHKLTENIILEPAGRNTAPAIALAALAAKRQSPGEDPLLLVLAADHMIADEEAFREAVRNAMPYASAGKLVTFGIVPDQPETGYGYIRRGEVSPSNTDAVAFQVAQFVEKPNLETAQAYVASGDYYWNSGMFLFRAGRYLEELKKYRPDILEACENAMSTVDPDLDFIRVDEQAFLACPEESVDYAVMERTADAVVMPMNAGWSDVGSWSSLWEISAHTAEGNVHHGDVISHKTENSYVYAESGLVTTVGVKDLVVVQTKDAVLIADRNAVQDVKKVVEQIKADGRHEHHIHREVYRPWGKYDSIDAGDRYQVKRITVKPGEGLSVQMHHHRAEHWVVVAGTAKVTINNDIKLLAENESVYIPLGATHCLENPGKIPLDLIEVRSGSYLDEDAVVRFADRYGRA
;
A
#
# COMPACT_ATOMS: atom_id res chain seq x y z
N MET A 1 -19.79 29.88 -10.01
CA MET A 1 -19.95 28.67 -9.19
C MET A 1 -18.54 28.26 -8.81
N SER A 2 -18.20 28.09 -7.53
CA SER A 2 -16.87 27.56 -7.20
C SER A 2 -16.80 26.15 -7.78
N GLN A 3 -15.73 25.88 -8.51
CA GLN A 3 -15.46 24.55 -9.05
C GLN A 3 -15.27 23.61 -7.86
N THR A 4 -16.11 22.58 -7.75
CA THR A 4 -16.03 21.64 -6.63
C THR A 4 -14.71 20.87 -6.74
N LYS A 5 -13.82 21.07 -5.77
CA LYS A 5 -12.50 20.41 -5.75
C LYS A 5 -12.65 18.90 -5.55
N LEU A 6 -11.85 18.14 -6.30
CA LEU A 6 -11.74 16.69 -6.18
C LEU A 6 -10.49 16.35 -5.38
N PHE A 7 -10.68 15.66 -4.25
CA PHE A 7 -9.62 15.20 -3.35
C PHE A 7 -9.49 13.68 -3.48
N PRO A 8 -8.37 13.18 -4.02
CA PRO A 8 -8.11 11.75 -4.05
C PRO A 8 -7.82 11.25 -2.64
N VAL A 9 -8.47 10.17 -2.22
CA VAL A 9 -8.23 9.46 -0.97
C VAL A 9 -7.77 8.05 -1.31
N VAL A 10 -6.50 7.74 -1.06
CA VAL A 10 -5.89 6.46 -1.42
C VAL A 10 -5.70 5.62 -0.16
N MET A 11 -6.42 4.51 -0.07
CA MET A 11 -6.37 3.59 1.06
C MET A 11 -5.28 2.53 0.83
N ALA A 12 -4.25 2.53 1.69
CA ALA A 12 -3.07 1.67 1.61
C ALA A 12 -2.95 0.74 2.83
N GLY A 13 -4.07 0.12 3.27
CA GLY A 13 -4.16 -0.72 4.47
C GLY A 13 -4.04 -2.24 4.26
N GLY A 14 -4.02 -2.72 3.03
CA GLY A 14 -3.97 -4.17 2.74
C GLY A 14 -2.68 -4.83 3.22
N SER A 15 -2.74 -6.08 3.70
CA SER A 15 -1.57 -6.87 4.13
C SER A 15 -0.95 -7.71 3.01
N GLY A 16 -1.71 -8.03 1.95
CA GLY A 16 -1.20 -8.65 0.72
C GLY A 16 -0.67 -10.09 0.81
N SER A 17 -0.93 -10.83 1.90
CA SER A 17 -0.26 -12.13 2.21
C SER A 17 -0.32 -13.22 1.14
N ARG A 18 -1.30 -13.17 0.22
CA ARG A 18 -1.44 -14.12 -0.89
C ARG A 18 -0.35 -14.00 -1.96
N LEU A 19 0.39 -12.88 -1.97
CA LEU A 19 1.55 -12.67 -2.83
C LEU A 19 2.88 -12.90 -2.11
N TRP A 20 2.89 -13.62 -0.99
CA TRP A 20 4.14 -14.16 -0.45
C TRP A 20 4.78 -15.06 -1.52
N PRO A 21 6.12 -15.06 -1.70
CA PRO A 21 7.15 -14.42 -0.90
C PRO A 21 7.55 -13.03 -1.39
N LEU A 22 6.77 -12.38 -2.26
CA LEU A 22 7.07 -11.00 -2.64
C LEU A 22 6.52 -10.01 -1.61
N SER A 23 5.29 -10.23 -1.14
CA SER A 23 4.70 -9.44 -0.05
C SER A 23 5.20 -9.86 1.34
N ARG A 24 5.26 -8.91 2.26
CA ARG A 24 5.53 -9.09 3.71
C ARG A 24 4.58 -8.22 4.51
N VAL A 25 4.40 -8.49 5.81
CA VAL A 25 3.56 -7.63 6.68
C VAL A 25 4.00 -6.15 6.63
N LEU A 26 5.31 -5.89 6.67
CA LEU A 26 5.86 -4.53 6.60
C LEU A 26 6.12 -4.03 5.16
N TYR A 27 5.88 -4.88 4.16
CA TYR A 27 6.03 -4.56 2.73
C TYR A 27 4.87 -5.19 1.93
N PRO A 28 3.63 -4.73 2.17
CA PRO A 28 2.44 -5.31 1.56
C PRO A 28 2.32 -5.03 0.06
N LYS A 29 1.33 -5.67 -0.57
CA LYS A 29 1.21 -5.73 -2.04
C LYS A 29 1.17 -4.38 -2.75
N GLN A 30 0.58 -3.35 -2.12
CA GLN A 30 0.49 -2.01 -2.69
C GLN A 30 1.86 -1.35 -2.96
N PHE A 31 2.92 -1.85 -2.32
CA PHE A 31 4.28 -1.34 -2.47
C PHE A 31 5.14 -2.18 -3.42
N LEU A 32 4.54 -3.16 -4.12
CA LEU A 32 5.24 -4.00 -5.08
C LEU A 32 5.14 -3.41 -6.49
N CYS A 33 6.23 -3.51 -7.26
CA CYS A 33 6.24 -3.25 -8.69
C CYS A 33 5.79 -4.52 -9.43
N LEU A 34 4.48 -4.68 -9.64
CA LEU A 34 3.90 -5.86 -10.29
C LEU A 34 3.77 -5.70 -11.81
N LYS A 35 3.76 -4.46 -12.31
CA LYS A 35 3.71 -4.14 -13.74
C LYS A 35 4.51 -2.87 -14.02
N GLY A 36 5.62 -3.01 -14.73
CA GLY A 36 6.54 -1.91 -15.01
C GLY A 36 7.32 -1.47 -13.77
N ASP A 37 7.77 -0.22 -13.76
CA ASP A 37 8.73 0.27 -12.76
C ASP A 37 8.08 0.93 -11.53
N LEU A 38 6.78 1.22 -11.61
CA LEU A 38 6.03 1.86 -10.53
C LEU A 38 5.38 0.81 -9.63
N THR A 39 5.34 1.12 -8.33
CA THR A 39 4.55 0.35 -7.36
C THR A 39 3.05 0.56 -7.59
N MET A 40 2.20 -0.35 -7.08
CA MET A 40 0.75 -0.21 -7.25
C MET A 40 0.19 1.10 -6.65
N LEU A 41 0.71 1.54 -5.50
CA LEU A 41 0.34 2.83 -4.92
C LEU A 41 0.72 3.98 -5.87
N GLN A 42 1.94 3.95 -6.42
CA GLN A 42 2.38 4.97 -7.37
C GLN A 42 1.54 4.96 -8.66
N THR A 43 1.25 3.79 -9.22
CA THR A 43 0.35 3.64 -10.38
C THR A 43 -1.06 4.18 -10.06
N THR A 44 -1.57 3.96 -8.86
CA THR A 44 -2.89 4.47 -8.42
C THR A 44 -2.92 6.00 -8.32
N ILE A 45 -1.80 6.62 -7.97
CA ILE A 45 -1.70 8.08 -7.95
C ILE A 45 -1.51 8.62 -9.38
N CYS A 46 -0.63 8.00 -10.17
CA CYS A 46 -0.32 8.45 -11.52
C CYS A 46 -1.49 8.28 -12.49
N ARG A 47 -2.38 7.29 -12.31
CA ARG A 47 -3.57 7.15 -13.18
C ARG A 47 -4.51 8.34 -13.12
N LEU A 48 -4.43 9.18 -12.08
CA LEU A 48 -5.21 10.41 -11.97
C LEU A 48 -4.65 11.57 -12.82
N ASN A 49 -3.45 11.43 -13.41
CA ASN A 49 -2.90 12.43 -14.31
C ASN A 49 -3.86 12.70 -15.48
N GLY A 50 -4.34 13.93 -15.63
CA GLY A 50 -5.39 14.28 -16.61
C GLY A 50 -6.79 14.41 -16.01
N VAL A 51 -6.94 14.21 -14.70
CA VAL A 51 -8.10 14.64 -13.90
C VAL A 51 -7.66 15.82 -13.04
N GLU A 52 -8.42 16.92 -13.09
CA GLU A 52 -8.18 18.08 -12.23
C GLU A 52 -8.54 17.71 -10.78
N CYS A 53 -7.51 17.51 -9.96
CA CYS A 53 -7.65 17.11 -8.55
C CYS A 53 -6.53 17.70 -7.69
N GLU A 54 -6.80 17.78 -6.40
CA GLU A 54 -5.83 18.21 -5.38
C GLU A 54 -4.76 17.14 -5.14
N SER A 55 -3.76 17.45 -4.31
CA SER A 55 -2.81 16.44 -3.82
C SER A 55 -3.55 15.27 -3.17
N PRO A 56 -3.14 14.01 -3.41
CA PRO A 56 -3.82 12.85 -2.84
C PRO A 56 -3.61 12.81 -1.33
N VAL A 57 -4.60 12.36 -0.57
CA VAL A 57 -4.43 11.95 0.83
C VAL A 57 -4.24 10.44 0.86
N VAL A 58 -3.16 9.96 1.47
CA VAL A 58 -2.91 8.52 1.63
C VAL A 58 -3.19 8.11 3.07
N ILE A 59 -3.99 7.07 3.25
CA ILE A 59 -4.27 6.49 4.57
C ILE A 59 -3.51 5.18 4.67
N CYS A 60 -2.67 5.02 5.69
CA CYS A 60 -1.92 3.78 5.90
C CYS A 60 -1.71 3.48 7.38
N ASN A 61 -1.30 2.25 7.67
CA ASN A 61 -0.91 1.91 9.02
C ASN A 61 0.39 2.64 9.43
N GLU A 62 0.48 3.01 10.71
CA GLU A 62 1.67 3.60 11.34
C GLU A 62 2.99 2.92 10.93
N GLN A 63 2.98 1.59 10.82
CA GLN A 63 4.16 0.78 10.47
C GLN A 63 4.64 0.99 9.02
N HIS A 64 3.77 1.46 8.13
CA HIS A 64 4.07 1.70 6.71
C HIS A 64 4.38 3.17 6.38
N ARG A 65 4.36 4.06 7.38
CA ARG A 65 4.51 5.52 7.17
C ARG A 65 5.72 5.92 6.33
N PHE A 66 6.88 5.30 6.55
CA PHE A 66 8.12 5.68 5.87
C PHE A 66 8.15 5.23 4.41
N ILE A 67 7.58 4.06 4.10
CA ILE A 67 7.52 3.59 2.72
C ILE A 67 6.51 4.39 1.91
N VAL A 68 5.36 4.71 2.49
CA VAL A 68 4.38 5.59 1.86
C VAL A 68 4.97 6.97 1.59
N ALA A 69 5.61 7.58 2.60
CA ALA A 69 6.28 8.86 2.43
C ALA A 69 7.36 8.82 1.35
N GLU A 70 8.15 7.75 1.28
CA GLU A 70 9.15 7.60 0.23
C GLU A 70 8.53 7.48 -1.17
N GLN A 71 7.47 6.70 -1.34
CA GLN A 71 6.81 6.55 -2.63
C GLN A 71 6.16 7.86 -3.10
N LEU A 72 5.54 8.61 -2.20
CA LEU A 72 5.03 9.95 -2.50
C LEU A 72 6.13 10.94 -2.84
N ARG A 73 7.27 10.88 -2.14
CA ARG A 73 8.45 11.73 -2.41
C ARG A 73 9.01 11.49 -3.80
N GLN A 74 9.11 10.23 -4.22
CA GLN A 74 9.55 9.86 -5.57
C GLN A 74 8.63 10.39 -6.67
N LEU A 75 7.34 10.59 -6.37
CA LEU A 75 6.38 11.21 -7.28
C LEU A 75 6.29 12.74 -7.14
N HIS A 76 7.03 13.36 -6.23
CA HIS A 76 6.88 14.77 -5.86
C HIS A 76 5.44 15.13 -5.42
N LYS A 77 4.79 14.21 -4.70
CA LYS A 77 3.41 14.34 -4.19
C LYS A 77 3.30 14.30 -2.66
N LEU A 78 4.43 14.36 -1.96
CA LEU A 78 4.47 14.41 -0.51
C LEU A 78 4.24 15.85 -0.04
N THR A 79 3.09 16.10 0.59
CA THR A 79 2.66 17.44 1.04
C THR A 79 1.88 17.33 2.35
N GLU A 80 2.47 16.71 3.38
CA GLU A 80 1.85 16.53 4.72
C GLU A 80 0.47 15.83 4.65
N ASN A 81 0.36 14.87 3.73
CA ASN A 81 -0.89 14.30 3.23
C ASN A 81 -1.04 12.82 3.55
N ILE A 82 -0.41 12.34 4.62
CA ILE A 82 -0.48 10.94 5.06
C ILE A 82 -1.21 10.85 6.39
N ILE A 83 -2.35 10.15 6.43
CA ILE A 83 -3.07 9.85 7.67
C ILE A 83 -2.61 8.49 8.19
N LEU A 84 -2.18 8.45 9.45
CA LEU A 84 -1.66 7.23 10.08
C LEU A 84 -2.74 6.58 10.96
N GLU A 85 -3.07 5.34 10.63
CA GLU A 85 -3.91 4.47 11.47
C GLU A 85 -3.03 3.67 12.44
N PRO A 86 -3.26 3.73 13.76
CA PRO A 86 -2.51 2.93 14.73
C PRO A 86 -2.82 1.43 14.59
N ALA A 87 -4.04 1.08 14.16
CA ALA A 87 -4.46 -0.29 13.85
C ALA A 87 -5.46 -0.28 12.69
N GLY A 88 -5.53 -1.38 11.93
CA GLY A 88 -6.54 -1.50 10.87
C GLY A 88 -7.95 -1.55 11.45
N ARG A 89 -8.83 -0.65 11.00
CA ARG A 89 -10.27 -0.62 11.35
C ARG A 89 -11.20 -0.72 10.13
N ASN A 90 -10.67 -1.20 9.01
CA ASN A 90 -11.37 -1.35 7.72
C ASN A 90 -11.75 0.02 7.10
N THR A 91 -12.54 0.04 6.02
CA THR A 91 -12.65 1.21 5.15
C THR A 91 -13.55 2.33 5.65
N ALA A 92 -14.58 2.07 6.47
CA ALA A 92 -15.47 3.14 6.93
C ALA A 92 -14.76 4.16 7.83
N PRO A 93 -13.98 3.75 8.85
CA PRO A 93 -13.20 4.67 9.68
C PRO A 93 -12.13 5.41 8.87
N ALA A 94 -11.43 4.71 7.97
CA ALA A 94 -10.39 5.31 7.13
C ALA A 94 -10.95 6.48 6.27
N ILE A 95 -12.07 6.25 5.59
CA ILE A 95 -12.75 7.29 4.79
C ILE A 95 -13.25 8.43 5.69
N ALA A 96 -13.72 8.13 6.91
CA ALA A 96 -14.16 9.16 7.87
C ALA A 96 -13.01 10.08 8.28
N LEU A 97 -11.83 9.53 8.58
CA LEU A 97 -10.64 10.32 8.87
C LEU A 97 -10.28 11.26 7.70
N ALA A 98 -10.29 10.75 6.45
CA ALA A 98 -10.02 11.58 5.28
C ALA A 98 -11.09 12.65 5.04
N ALA A 99 -12.37 12.35 5.27
CA ALA A 99 -13.45 13.31 5.13
C ALA A 99 -13.33 14.44 6.17
N LEU A 100 -12.99 14.11 7.43
CA LEU A 100 -12.72 15.08 8.48
C LEU A 100 -11.49 15.94 8.15
N ALA A 101 -10.41 15.33 7.67
CA ALA A 101 -9.20 16.03 7.26
C ALA A 101 -9.46 17.02 6.10
N ALA A 102 -10.18 16.58 5.06
CA ALA A 102 -10.53 17.43 3.92
C ALA A 102 -11.38 18.64 4.33
N LYS A 103 -12.37 18.45 5.22
CA LYS A 103 -13.19 19.55 5.75
C LYS A 103 -12.41 20.51 6.63
N ARG A 104 -11.39 20.03 7.36
CA ARG A 104 -10.49 20.88 8.15
C ARG A 104 -9.57 21.72 7.26
N GLN A 105 -9.07 21.15 6.16
CA GLN A 105 -8.19 21.84 5.23
C GLN A 105 -8.90 22.94 4.44
N SER A 106 -10.19 22.77 4.13
CA SER A 106 -11.01 23.75 3.41
C SER A 106 -12.28 24.14 4.19
N PRO A 107 -12.18 24.94 5.27
CA PRO A 107 -13.33 25.33 6.08
C PRO A 107 -14.38 26.09 5.25
N GLY A 108 -15.63 25.64 5.30
CA GLY A 108 -16.74 26.23 4.54
C GLY A 108 -16.89 25.68 3.11
N GLU A 109 -15.99 24.82 2.65
CA GLU A 109 -16.16 24.03 1.44
C GLU A 109 -16.66 22.61 1.78
N ASP A 110 -17.21 21.92 0.77
CA ASP A 110 -17.63 20.52 0.86
C ASP A 110 -17.05 19.74 -0.34
N PRO A 111 -15.76 19.35 -0.27
CA PRO A 111 -15.06 18.77 -1.41
C PRO A 111 -15.58 17.39 -1.79
N LEU A 112 -15.37 17.00 -3.04
CA LEU A 112 -15.57 15.62 -3.50
C LEU A 112 -14.39 14.76 -3.09
N LEU A 113 -14.65 13.61 -2.48
CA LEU A 113 -13.67 12.60 -2.13
C LEU A 113 -13.72 11.48 -3.16
N LEU A 114 -12.64 11.27 -3.90
CA LEU A 114 -12.45 10.10 -4.76
C LEU A 114 -11.68 9.04 -3.97
N VAL A 115 -12.40 8.06 -3.43
CA VAL A 115 -11.83 6.99 -2.62
C VAL A 115 -11.34 5.87 -3.54
N LEU A 116 -10.06 5.53 -3.43
CA LEU A 116 -9.36 4.54 -4.25
C LEU A 116 -8.62 3.55 -3.35
N ALA A 117 -8.63 2.28 -3.73
CA ALA A 117 -7.73 1.29 -3.14
C ALA A 117 -6.35 1.38 -3.81
N ALA A 118 -5.27 1.38 -3.02
CA ALA A 118 -3.90 1.52 -3.52
C ALA A 118 -3.38 0.30 -4.32
N ASP A 119 -4.18 -0.75 -4.38
CA ASP A 119 -3.74 -2.12 -4.60
C ASP A 119 -4.57 -2.81 -5.69
N HIS A 120 -5.23 -2.02 -6.55
CA HIS A 120 -5.96 -2.44 -7.74
C HIS A 120 -5.21 -2.08 -9.02
N MET A 121 -5.33 -2.93 -10.03
CA MET A 121 -4.87 -2.68 -11.39
C MET A 121 -6.00 -2.19 -12.26
N ILE A 122 -5.71 -1.21 -13.12
CA ILE A 122 -6.62 -0.68 -14.14
C ILE A 122 -5.81 -0.62 -15.43
N ALA A 123 -6.23 -1.36 -16.45
CA ALA A 123 -5.50 -1.46 -17.72
C ALA A 123 -5.78 -0.26 -18.64
N ASP A 124 -7.02 0.23 -18.68
CA ASP A 124 -7.42 1.40 -19.45
C ASP A 124 -7.62 2.60 -18.52
N GLU A 125 -6.56 3.39 -18.36
CA GLU A 125 -6.59 4.56 -17.48
C GLU A 125 -7.53 5.65 -17.99
N GLU A 126 -7.72 5.81 -19.31
CA GLU A 126 -8.59 6.87 -19.83
C GLU A 126 -10.06 6.53 -19.60
N ALA A 127 -10.46 5.26 -19.80
CA ALA A 127 -11.80 4.80 -19.44
C ALA A 127 -12.11 5.00 -17.95
N PHE A 128 -11.11 4.78 -17.07
CA PHE A 128 -11.24 5.10 -15.64
C PHE A 128 -11.44 6.61 -15.41
N ARG A 129 -10.63 7.47 -16.02
CA ARG A 129 -10.77 8.93 -15.87
C ARG A 129 -12.11 9.44 -16.39
N GLU A 130 -12.58 8.89 -17.51
CA GLU A 130 -13.89 9.20 -18.05
C GLU A 130 -15.00 8.80 -17.07
N ALA A 131 -14.95 7.60 -16.49
CA ALA A 131 -15.90 7.17 -15.47
C ALA A 131 -15.89 8.11 -14.25
N VAL A 132 -14.72 8.55 -13.79
CA VAL A 132 -14.60 9.54 -12.70
C VAL A 132 -15.26 10.87 -13.08
N ARG A 133 -14.94 11.43 -14.26
CA ARG A 133 -15.54 12.70 -14.74
C ARG A 133 -17.07 12.58 -14.85
N ASN A 134 -17.56 11.45 -15.33
CA ASN A 134 -18.98 11.14 -15.46
C ASN A 134 -19.70 10.96 -14.11
N ALA A 135 -18.97 10.54 -13.07
CA ALA A 135 -19.50 10.35 -11.71
C ALA A 135 -19.57 11.66 -10.90
N MET A 136 -18.70 12.63 -11.18
CA MET A 136 -18.62 13.90 -10.44
C MET A 136 -19.96 14.68 -10.35
N PRO A 137 -20.78 14.78 -11.41
CA PRO A 137 -22.09 15.43 -11.34
C PRO A 137 -23.05 14.78 -10.34
N TYR A 138 -23.10 13.45 -10.31
CA TYR A 138 -23.94 12.69 -9.37
C TYR A 138 -23.50 12.92 -7.92
N ALA A 139 -22.20 12.85 -7.67
CA ALA A 139 -21.62 13.09 -6.35
C ALA A 139 -21.86 14.53 -5.88
N SER A 140 -21.71 15.50 -6.79
CA SER A 140 -22.00 16.92 -6.53
C SER A 140 -23.47 17.14 -6.16
N ALA A 141 -24.38 16.39 -6.80
CA ALA A 141 -25.81 16.39 -6.47
C ALA A 141 -26.15 15.66 -5.15
N GLY A 142 -25.15 15.15 -4.41
CA GLY A 142 -25.33 14.51 -3.10
C GLY A 142 -25.55 12.99 -3.15
N LYS A 143 -25.32 12.33 -4.29
CA LYS A 143 -25.31 10.87 -4.37
C LYS A 143 -23.99 10.28 -3.85
N LEU A 144 -24.07 9.05 -3.34
CA LEU A 144 -22.89 8.25 -2.98
C LEU A 144 -22.59 7.33 -4.16
N VAL A 145 -21.62 7.72 -4.98
CA VAL A 145 -21.27 6.95 -6.18
C VAL A 145 -20.33 5.82 -5.82
N THR A 146 -20.61 4.62 -6.31
CA THR A 146 -19.68 3.49 -6.38
C THR A 146 -19.42 3.14 -7.84
N PHE A 147 -18.23 2.62 -8.15
CA PHE A 147 -17.88 2.20 -9.51
C PHE A 147 -18.10 0.70 -9.68
N GLY A 148 -19.01 0.33 -10.58
CA GLY A 148 -19.35 -1.06 -10.87
C GLY A 148 -18.60 -1.58 -12.07
N ILE A 149 -17.78 -2.62 -11.90
CA ILE A 149 -17.06 -3.24 -13.03
C ILE A 149 -18.00 -4.14 -13.81
N VAL A 150 -18.00 -4.02 -15.14
CA VAL A 150 -18.75 -4.93 -16.01
C VAL A 150 -18.13 -6.34 -15.89
N PRO A 151 -18.85 -7.34 -15.36
CA PRO A 151 -18.32 -8.68 -15.20
C PRO A 151 -18.14 -9.35 -16.57
N ASP A 152 -16.98 -9.97 -16.80
CA ASP A 152 -16.71 -10.82 -17.96
C ASP A 152 -16.72 -12.33 -17.61
N GLN A 153 -16.70 -12.66 -16.32
CA GLN A 153 -16.75 -14.02 -15.80
C GLN A 153 -17.51 -14.12 -14.47
N PRO A 154 -17.98 -15.32 -14.08
CA PRO A 154 -18.69 -15.53 -12.82
C PRO A 154 -17.71 -15.68 -11.63
N GLU A 155 -17.09 -14.58 -11.22
CA GLU A 155 -16.18 -14.57 -10.07
C GLU A 155 -16.95 -14.76 -8.74
N THR A 156 -16.42 -15.59 -7.85
CA THR A 156 -17.02 -15.87 -6.53
C THR A 156 -16.32 -15.15 -5.39
N GLY A 157 -15.11 -14.63 -5.64
CA GLY A 157 -14.31 -13.87 -4.68
C GLY A 157 -14.72 -12.40 -4.53
N TYR A 158 -15.55 -11.86 -5.42
CA TYR A 158 -15.96 -10.45 -5.43
C TYR A 158 -17.35 -10.23 -4.85
N GLY A 159 -17.57 -9.01 -4.34
CA GLY A 159 -18.90 -8.47 -4.12
C GLY A 159 -19.55 -8.05 -5.44
N TYR A 160 -20.87 -8.15 -5.52
CA TYR A 160 -21.69 -7.75 -6.66
C TYR A 160 -22.65 -6.64 -6.26
N ILE A 161 -22.97 -5.78 -7.22
CA ILE A 161 -23.91 -4.66 -7.11
C ILE A 161 -25.00 -4.88 -8.14
N ARG A 162 -26.23 -5.08 -7.69
CA ARG A 162 -27.40 -5.12 -8.56
C ARG A 162 -27.82 -3.69 -8.88
N ARG A 163 -27.88 -3.35 -10.16
CA ARG A 163 -28.41 -2.06 -10.60
C ARG A 163 -29.93 -2.01 -10.48
N GLY A 164 -30.44 -0.84 -10.13
CA GLY A 164 -31.86 -0.49 -10.16
C GLY A 164 -32.20 0.38 -11.36
N GLU A 165 -33.11 1.31 -11.16
CA GLU A 165 -33.52 2.26 -12.19
C GLU A 165 -32.41 3.27 -12.53
N VAL A 166 -32.49 3.87 -13.72
CA VAL A 166 -31.57 4.94 -14.13
C VAL A 166 -31.69 6.11 -13.15
N SER A 167 -30.57 6.53 -12.57
CA SER A 167 -30.53 7.71 -11.72
C SER A 167 -30.63 8.96 -12.60
N PRO A 168 -31.52 9.91 -12.29
CA PRO A 168 -31.61 11.16 -13.03
C PRO A 168 -30.28 11.94 -12.95
N SER A 169 -29.87 12.52 -14.07
CA SER A 169 -28.74 13.45 -14.15
C SER A 169 -28.95 14.47 -15.25
N ASN A 170 -28.24 15.60 -15.15
CA ASN A 170 -28.15 16.62 -16.18
C ASN A 170 -27.01 16.34 -17.18
N THR A 171 -26.54 15.09 -17.26
CA THR A 171 -25.41 14.66 -18.10
C THR A 171 -25.78 13.47 -18.96
N ASP A 172 -25.11 13.30 -20.09
CA ASP A 172 -25.30 12.15 -20.99
C ASP A 172 -24.84 10.83 -20.37
N ALA A 173 -23.99 10.87 -19.33
CA ALA A 173 -23.54 9.69 -18.61
C ALA A 173 -24.64 9.07 -17.75
N VAL A 174 -24.82 7.75 -17.87
CA VAL A 174 -25.88 6.99 -17.20
C VAL A 174 -25.32 6.26 -15.97
N ALA A 175 -25.80 6.64 -14.79
CA ALA A 175 -25.65 5.86 -13.57
C ALA A 175 -26.98 5.22 -13.19
N PHE A 176 -26.93 4.16 -12.39
CA PHE A 176 -28.12 3.47 -11.90
C PHE A 176 -28.21 3.60 -10.38
N GLN A 177 -29.41 3.60 -9.82
CA GLN A 177 -29.57 3.40 -8.38
C GLN A 177 -29.01 2.03 -8.00
N VAL A 178 -28.48 1.91 -6.78
CA VAL A 178 -28.10 0.58 -6.27
C VAL A 178 -29.34 -0.07 -5.68
N ALA A 179 -29.76 -1.21 -6.26
CA ALA A 179 -30.88 -1.98 -5.75
C ALA A 179 -30.45 -2.89 -4.59
N GLN A 180 -29.25 -3.46 -4.67
CA GLN A 180 -28.75 -4.41 -3.68
C GLN A 180 -27.23 -4.60 -3.81
N PHE A 181 -26.54 -4.76 -2.68
CA PHE A 181 -25.20 -5.35 -2.62
C PHE A 181 -25.28 -6.83 -2.25
N VAL A 182 -24.41 -7.65 -2.83
CA VAL A 182 -24.33 -9.09 -2.57
C VAL A 182 -22.86 -9.47 -2.42
N GLU A 183 -22.47 -10.04 -1.28
CA GLU A 183 -21.09 -10.44 -1.04
C GLU A 183 -20.85 -11.90 -1.44
N LYS A 184 -19.83 -12.14 -2.27
CA LYS A 184 -19.24 -13.46 -2.58
C LYS A 184 -20.26 -14.58 -2.84
N PRO A 185 -21.03 -14.49 -3.94
CA PRO A 185 -21.99 -15.51 -4.31
C PRO A 185 -21.31 -16.85 -4.63
N ASN A 186 -22.08 -17.94 -4.57
CA ASN A 186 -21.64 -19.21 -5.12
C ASN A 186 -21.59 -19.15 -6.67
N LEU A 187 -20.90 -20.11 -7.29
CA LEU A 187 -20.66 -20.10 -8.74
C LEU A 187 -21.96 -20.08 -9.57
N GLU A 188 -22.97 -20.86 -9.19
CA GLU A 188 -24.27 -20.90 -9.88
C GLU A 188 -24.96 -19.52 -9.85
N THR A 189 -24.92 -18.86 -8.69
CA THR A 189 -25.48 -17.52 -8.51
C THR A 189 -24.69 -16.47 -9.30
N ALA A 190 -23.36 -16.55 -9.27
CA ALA A 190 -22.49 -15.67 -10.06
C ALA A 190 -22.76 -15.81 -11.57
N GLN A 191 -22.94 -17.04 -12.07
CA GLN A 191 -23.33 -17.29 -13.46
C GLN A 191 -24.66 -16.64 -13.82
N ALA A 192 -25.67 -16.74 -12.95
CA ALA A 192 -26.95 -16.07 -13.15
C ALA A 192 -26.82 -14.53 -13.15
N TYR A 193 -25.97 -13.97 -12.29
CA TYR A 193 -25.70 -12.53 -12.23
C TYR A 193 -25.10 -12.01 -13.53
N VAL A 194 -24.04 -12.66 -14.02
CA VAL A 194 -23.38 -12.29 -15.29
C VAL A 194 -24.36 -12.43 -16.45
N ALA A 195 -25.12 -13.53 -16.53
CA ALA A 195 -26.07 -13.77 -17.61
C ALA A 195 -27.21 -12.74 -17.67
N SER A 196 -27.59 -12.16 -16.52
CA SER A 196 -28.65 -11.14 -16.47
C SER A 196 -28.22 -9.78 -17.04
N GLY A 197 -26.94 -9.44 -16.98
CA GLY A 197 -26.43 -8.10 -17.32
C GLY A 197 -26.83 -6.98 -16.34
N ASP A 198 -27.50 -7.32 -15.24
CA ASP A 198 -27.99 -6.36 -14.24
C ASP A 198 -27.07 -6.20 -13.02
N TYR A 199 -25.96 -6.94 -12.99
CA TYR A 199 -25.01 -6.90 -11.91
C TYR A 199 -23.64 -6.43 -12.37
N TYR A 200 -22.98 -5.68 -11.49
CA TYR A 200 -21.60 -5.24 -11.63
C TYR A 200 -20.76 -5.80 -10.48
N TRP A 201 -19.46 -5.98 -10.65
CA TRP A 201 -18.59 -6.22 -9.50
C TRP A 201 -18.38 -4.93 -8.72
N ASN A 202 -18.34 -5.04 -7.39
CA ASN A 202 -17.98 -3.94 -6.51
C ASN A 202 -16.46 -3.70 -6.61
N SER A 203 -16.07 -2.55 -7.17
CA SER A 203 -14.65 -2.19 -7.30
C SER A 203 -14.01 -1.69 -6.00
N GLY A 204 -14.79 -1.42 -4.95
CA GLY A 204 -14.31 -0.78 -3.72
C GLY A 204 -13.88 0.68 -3.90
N MET A 205 -14.17 1.30 -5.05
CA MET A 205 -13.95 2.72 -5.30
C MET A 205 -15.24 3.51 -5.12
N PHE A 206 -15.12 4.72 -4.56
CA PHE A 206 -16.26 5.57 -4.26
C PHE A 206 -16.02 7.03 -4.60
N LEU A 207 -17.10 7.78 -4.88
CA LEU A 207 -17.05 9.22 -5.09
C LEU A 207 -18.27 9.89 -4.44
N PHE A 208 -18.03 10.79 -3.49
CA PHE A 208 -19.07 11.54 -2.79
C PHE A 208 -18.53 12.83 -2.18
N ARG A 209 -19.42 13.75 -1.83
CA ARG A 209 -19.05 14.92 -1.00
C ARG A 209 -18.69 14.48 0.42
N ALA A 210 -17.63 15.07 0.98
CA ALA A 210 -17.15 14.75 2.33
C ALA A 210 -18.24 14.90 3.39
N GLY A 211 -19.00 16.00 3.36
CA GLY A 211 -20.12 16.26 4.24
C GLY A 211 -21.23 15.24 4.09
N ARG A 212 -21.59 14.89 2.84
CA ARG A 212 -22.64 13.89 2.57
C ARG A 212 -22.29 12.51 3.14
N TYR A 213 -21.02 12.09 3.00
CA TYR A 213 -20.56 10.85 3.61
C TYR A 213 -20.68 10.87 5.14
N LEU A 214 -20.21 11.94 5.79
CA LEU A 214 -20.29 12.07 7.25
C LEU A 214 -21.74 12.13 7.76
N GLU A 215 -22.67 12.73 7.00
CA GLU A 215 -24.11 12.72 7.31
C GLU A 215 -24.69 11.30 7.30
N GLU A 216 -24.44 10.51 6.25
CA GLU A 216 -24.92 9.12 6.17
C GLU A 216 -24.23 8.24 7.21
N LEU A 217 -22.93 8.43 7.46
CA LEU A 217 -22.21 7.72 8.51
C LEU A 217 -22.79 8.04 9.89
N LYS A 218 -23.09 9.30 10.19
CA LYS A 218 -23.78 9.70 11.45
C LYS A 218 -25.13 9.02 11.62
N LYS A 219 -25.85 8.82 10.51
CA LYS A 219 -27.18 8.22 10.52
C LYS A 219 -27.15 6.73 10.84
N TYR A 220 -26.20 5.98 10.28
CA TYR A 220 -26.16 4.52 10.42
C TYR A 220 -25.13 4.00 11.42
N ARG A 221 -24.01 4.69 11.57
CA ARG A 221 -22.86 4.36 12.44
C ARG A 221 -22.34 5.61 13.18
N PRO A 222 -23.17 6.25 14.03
CA PRO A 222 -22.74 7.42 14.80
C PRO A 222 -21.55 7.12 15.71
N ASP A 223 -21.42 5.88 16.16
CA ASP A 223 -20.30 5.38 16.96
C ASP A 223 -18.95 5.41 16.23
N ILE A 224 -18.91 5.09 14.93
CA ILE A 224 -17.71 5.25 14.10
C ILE A 224 -17.37 6.73 13.93
N LEU A 225 -18.38 7.56 13.60
CA LEU A 225 -18.13 8.99 13.40
C LEU A 225 -17.59 9.66 14.66
N GLU A 226 -18.20 9.42 15.82
CA GLU A 226 -17.77 10.00 17.10
C GLU A 226 -16.34 9.58 17.45
N ALA A 227 -15.99 8.30 17.26
CA ALA A 227 -14.62 7.83 17.50
C ALA A 227 -13.61 8.51 16.57
N CYS A 228 -13.93 8.67 15.29
CA CYS A 228 -13.08 9.37 14.33
C CYS A 228 -12.96 10.88 14.62
N GLU A 229 -14.04 11.54 15.03
CA GLU A 229 -14.03 12.95 15.45
C GLU A 229 -13.15 13.15 16.69
N ASN A 230 -13.28 12.27 17.69
CA ASN A 230 -12.45 12.28 18.89
C ASN A 230 -10.97 12.03 18.55
N ALA A 231 -10.69 11.06 17.68
CA ALA A 231 -9.32 10.74 17.24
C ALA A 231 -8.66 11.90 16.47
N MET A 232 -9.44 12.71 15.76
CA MET A 232 -8.99 13.89 15.01
C MET A 232 -9.04 15.20 15.81
N SER A 233 -9.51 15.18 17.07
CA SER A 233 -9.62 16.37 17.92
C SER A 233 -8.26 16.93 18.34
N THR A 234 -7.30 16.03 18.57
CA THR A 234 -5.91 16.29 18.94
C THR A 234 -5.01 15.65 17.89
N VAL A 235 -4.82 16.38 16.78
CA VAL A 235 -3.82 16.00 15.78
C VAL A 235 -2.52 16.66 16.16
N ASP A 236 -1.49 15.85 16.42
CA ASP A 236 -0.11 16.33 16.47
C ASP A 236 0.43 16.38 15.03
N PRO A 237 0.69 17.56 14.47
CA PRO A 237 1.35 17.66 13.17
C PRO A 237 2.82 17.18 13.30
N ASP A 238 3.06 15.92 12.95
CA ASP A 238 4.39 15.29 12.93
C ASP A 238 4.91 15.20 11.50
N LEU A 239 5.67 16.21 11.05
CA LEU A 239 6.32 16.24 9.74
C LEU A 239 5.31 16.03 8.59
N ASP A 240 5.43 14.90 7.88
CA ASP A 240 4.62 14.51 6.73
C ASP A 240 3.27 13.86 7.14
N PHE A 241 3.01 13.70 8.44
CA PHE A 241 2.00 12.79 8.97
C PHE A 241 0.91 13.50 9.79
N ILE A 242 -0.32 13.06 9.57
CA ILE A 242 -1.48 13.34 10.40
C ILE A 242 -1.65 12.14 11.34
N ARG A 243 -1.19 12.29 12.58
CA ARG A 243 -1.35 11.29 13.64
C ARG A 243 -2.67 11.50 14.35
N VAL A 244 -3.50 10.46 14.37
CA VAL A 244 -4.74 10.45 15.14
C VAL A 244 -4.46 10.00 16.57
N ASP A 245 -5.29 10.43 17.53
CA ASP A 245 -5.20 9.92 18.90
C ASP A 245 -5.43 8.40 18.92
N GLU A 246 -4.43 7.67 19.44
CA GLU A 246 -4.39 6.22 19.39
C GLU A 246 -5.53 5.60 20.19
N GLN A 247 -5.78 6.09 21.41
CA GLN A 247 -6.78 5.49 22.30
C GLN A 247 -8.20 5.71 21.76
N ALA A 248 -8.49 6.92 21.26
CA ALA A 248 -9.76 7.25 20.64
C ALA A 248 -9.99 6.43 19.36
N PHE A 249 -8.96 6.27 18.51
CA PHE A 249 -9.12 5.49 17.28
C PHE A 249 -9.23 3.99 17.55
N LEU A 250 -8.51 3.45 18.54
CA LEU A 250 -8.64 2.04 18.93
C LEU A 250 -10.03 1.70 19.48
N ALA A 251 -10.77 2.68 20.02
CA ALA A 251 -12.17 2.51 20.42
C ALA A 251 -13.13 2.47 19.22
N CYS A 252 -12.69 2.87 18.02
CA CYS A 252 -13.50 2.85 16.81
C CYS A 252 -13.83 1.41 16.39
N PRO A 253 -15.10 1.08 16.12
CA PRO A 253 -15.49 -0.22 15.56
C PRO A 253 -14.87 -0.49 14.19
N GLU A 254 -14.56 -1.75 13.91
CA GLU A 254 -14.05 -2.21 12.62
C GLU A 254 -15.22 -2.57 11.68
N GLU A 255 -15.42 -1.81 10.60
CA GLU A 255 -16.44 -2.11 9.58
C GLU A 255 -16.07 -1.49 8.22
N SER A 256 -16.42 -2.17 7.12
CA SER A 256 -16.24 -1.59 5.78
C SER A 256 -17.33 -0.57 5.47
N VAL A 257 -17.03 0.37 4.58
CA VAL A 257 -17.99 1.38 4.11
C VAL A 257 -19.19 0.77 3.40
N ASP A 258 -19.00 -0.39 2.78
CA ASP A 258 -20.06 -1.15 2.12
C ASP A 258 -21.19 -1.47 3.11
N TYR A 259 -20.85 -2.06 4.26
CA TYR A 259 -21.82 -2.43 5.31
C TYR A 259 -22.28 -1.24 6.16
N ALA A 260 -21.35 -0.34 6.48
CA ALA A 260 -21.62 0.80 7.36
C ALA A 260 -22.59 1.79 6.73
N VAL A 261 -22.47 2.03 5.41
CA VAL A 261 -23.17 3.10 4.70
C VAL A 261 -23.82 2.63 3.41
N MET A 262 -23.06 2.02 2.50
CA MET A 262 -23.54 1.84 1.11
C MET A 262 -24.74 0.89 1.01
N GLU A 263 -24.79 -0.17 1.81
CA GLU A 263 -25.93 -1.10 1.87
C GLU A 263 -27.20 -0.50 2.48
N ARG A 264 -27.04 0.56 3.27
CA ARG A 264 -28.15 1.14 4.06
C ARG A 264 -28.68 2.43 3.46
N THR A 265 -27.89 3.13 2.66
CA THR A 265 -28.26 4.42 2.10
C THR A 265 -29.24 4.29 0.94
N ALA A 266 -30.16 5.25 0.83
CA ALA A 266 -31.06 5.39 -0.32
C ALA A 266 -30.46 6.22 -1.46
N ASP A 267 -29.26 6.80 -1.24
CA ASP A 267 -28.60 7.70 -2.19
C ASP A 267 -27.42 7.05 -2.94
N ALA A 268 -27.25 5.74 -2.81
CA ALA A 268 -26.23 4.99 -3.53
C ALA A 268 -26.57 4.90 -5.02
N VAL A 269 -25.59 5.24 -5.86
CA VAL A 269 -25.65 5.03 -7.31
C VAL A 269 -24.41 4.28 -7.79
N VAL A 270 -24.58 3.42 -8.78
CA VAL A 270 -23.50 2.70 -9.45
C VAL A 270 -23.21 3.34 -10.79
N MET A 271 -21.96 3.75 -11.00
CA MET A 271 -21.41 4.17 -12.28
C MET A 271 -20.75 2.96 -12.94
N PRO A 272 -21.29 2.45 -14.07
CA PRO A 272 -20.65 1.37 -14.80
C PRO A 272 -19.25 1.79 -15.28
N MET A 273 -18.29 0.90 -15.14
CA MET A 273 -16.91 1.13 -15.58
C MET A 273 -16.36 -0.12 -16.26
N ASN A 274 -15.83 0.07 -17.47
CA ASN A 274 -15.10 -0.96 -18.19
C ASN A 274 -13.69 -0.44 -18.47
N ALA A 275 -12.77 -0.72 -17.56
CA ALA A 275 -11.40 -0.18 -17.58
C ALA A 275 -10.32 -1.25 -17.41
N GLY A 276 -10.66 -2.53 -17.65
CA GLY A 276 -9.76 -3.66 -17.40
C GLY A 276 -9.29 -3.71 -15.94
N TRP A 277 -10.23 -3.65 -15.00
CA TRP A 277 -9.97 -3.65 -13.56
C TRP A 277 -9.63 -5.04 -13.03
N SER A 278 -8.70 -5.13 -12.08
CA SER A 278 -8.39 -6.35 -11.32
C SER A 278 -7.95 -6.00 -9.89
N ASP A 279 -8.38 -6.79 -8.90
CA ASP A 279 -8.00 -6.61 -7.49
C ASP A 279 -6.60 -7.15 -7.15
N VAL A 280 -5.97 -7.86 -8.10
CA VAL A 280 -4.72 -8.60 -7.93
C VAL A 280 -4.70 -9.41 -6.62
N GLY A 281 -5.71 -10.25 -6.45
CA GLY A 281 -5.88 -11.06 -5.25
C GLY A 281 -4.92 -12.25 -5.12
N SER A 282 -4.26 -12.68 -6.21
CA SER A 282 -3.41 -13.88 -6.22
C SER A 282 -2.37 -13.89 -7.34
N TRP A 283 -1.42 -14.83 -7.27
CA TRP A 283 -0.47 -15.09 -8.36
C TRP A 283 -1.14 -15.50 -9.67
N SER A 284 -2.29 -16.18 -9.62
CA SER A 284 -3.06 -16.53 -10.82
C SER A 284 -3.61 -15.30 -11.51
N SER A 285 -4.13 -14.34 -10.74
CA SER A 285 -4.58 -13.05 -11.25
C SER A 285 -3.44 -12.28 -11.93
N LEU A 286 -2.21 -12.36 -11.39
CA LEU A 286 -1.03 -11.77 -12.03
C LEU A 286 -0.65 -12.46 -13.34
N TRP A 287 -0.76 -13.78 -13.42
CA TRP A 287 -0.56 -14.51 -14.67
C TRP A 287 -1.57 -14.05 -15.73
N GLU A 288 -2.86 -14.00 -15.39
CA GLU A 288 -3.96 -13.64 -16.31
C GLU A 288 -3.77 -12.26 -16.95
N ILE A 289 -3.37 -11.26 -16.16
CA ILE A 289 -3.24 -9.87 -16.63
C ILE A 289 -1.89 -9.56 -17.30
N SER A 290 -0.96 -10.52 -17.30
CA SER A 290 0.39 -10.33 -17.83
C SER A 290 0.50 -10.72 -19.30
N ALA A 291 1.56 -10.25 -19.95
CA ALA A 291 1.88 -10.68 -21.30
C ALA A 291 2.42 -12.12 -21.29
N HIS A 292 1.82 -12.97 -22.11
CA HIS A 292 2.18 -14.38 -22.20
C HIS A 292 3.16 -14.64 -23.36
N THR A 293 4.09 -15.56 -23.13
CA THR A 293 4.89 -16.21 -24.20
C THR A 293 4.02 -17.14 -25.05
N ALA A 294 4.57 -17.67 -26.15
CA ALA A 294 3.85 -18.60 -27.03
C ALA A 294 3.41 -19.89 -26.30
N GLU A 295 4.17 -20.30 -25.30
CA GLU A 295 3.89 -21.47 -24.45
C GLU A 295 2.98 -21.15 -23.25
N GLY A 296 2.44 -19.93 -23.18
CA GLY A 296 1.55 -19.49 -22.10
C GLY A 296 2.27 -19.14 -20.78
N ASN A 297 3.60 -18.98 -20.80
CA ASN A 297 4.34 -18.57 -19.60
C ASN A 297 4.39 -17.07 -19.44
N VAL A 298 4.50 -16.63 -18.19
CA VAL A 298 4.83 -15.26 -17.79
C VAL A 298 6.19 -15.30 -17.11
N HIS A 299 7.15 -14.52 -17.59
CA HIS A 299 8.49 -14.43 -17.02
C HIS A 299 8.78 -13.01 -16.54
N HIS A 300 9.38 -12.90 -15.35
CA HIS A 300 9.87 -11.65 -14.80
C HIS A 300 11.29 -11.85 -14.25
N GLY A 301 12.21 -10.97 -14.61
CA GLY A 301 13.62 -11.06 -14.21
C GLY A 301 14.43 -12.05 -15.04
N ASP A 302 15.49 -12.59 -14.45
CA ASP A 302 16.42 -13.53 -15.11
C ASP A 302 15.86 -14.96 -15.11
N VAL A 303 15.22 -15.34 -16.21
CA VAL A 303 14.51 -16.63 -16.34
C VAL A 303 14.92 -17.38 -17.61
N ILE A 304 15.26 -18.67 -17.46
CA ILE A 304 15.47 -19.59 -18.57
C ILE A 304 14.47 -20.75 -18.46
N SER A 305 13.63 -20.90 -19.48
CA SER A 305 12.60 -21.95 -19.52
C SER A 305 12.84 -22.91 -20.68
N HIS A 306 12.72 -24.22 -20.42
CA HIS A 306 12.85 -25.27 -21.43
C HIS A 306 11.71 -26.29 -21.28
N LYS A 307 10.79 -26.36 -22.26
CA LYS A 307 9.58 -27.19 -22.17
C LYS A 307 8.76 -26.85 -20.92
N THR A 308 8.54 -25.56 -20.71
CA THR A 308 7.71 -25.03 -19.63
C THR A 308 6.43 -24.46 -20.23
N GLU A 309 5.27 -24.71 -19.65
CA GLU A 309 3.98 -24.27 -20.19
C GLU A 309 3.08 -23.67 -19.10
N ASN A 310 2.28 -22.66 -19.45
CA ASN A 310 1.24 -22.06 -18.59
C ASN A 310 1.71 -21.68 -17.16
N SER A 311 2.98 -21.29 -17.02
CA SER A 311 3.60 -21.05 -15.71
C SER A 311 3.94 -19.57 -15.49
N TYR A 312 3.89 -19.12 -14.24
CA TYR A 312 4.35 -17.80 -13.81
C TYR A 312 5.71 -17.94 -13.12
N VAL A 313 6.75 -17.32 -13.65
CA VAL A 313 8.13 -17.41 -13.12
C VAL A 313 8.66 -16.02 -12.84
N TYR A 314 8.93 -15.75 -11.57
CA TYR A 314 9.41 -14.48 -11.06
C TYR A 314 10.77 -14.64 -10.39
N ALA A 315 11.76 -13.95 -10.92
CA ALA A 315 13.13 -13.89 -10.42
C ALA A 315 13.44 -12.47 -9.95
N GLU A 316 13.53 -12.24 -8.63
CA GLU A 316 13.89 -10.93 -8.08
C GLU A 316 15.40 -10.67 -8.20
N SER A 317 16.22 -11.66 -7.86
CA SER A 317 17.65 -11.44 -7.60
C SER A 317 18.59 -12.52 -8.14
N GLY A 318 18.08 -13.69 -8.53
CA GLY A 318 18.87 -14.80 -9.04
C GLY A 318 18.26 -15.41 -10.29
N LEU A 319 19.07 -16.16 -11.04
CA LEU A 319 18.62 -16.91 -12.20
C LEU A 319 17.64 -18.02 -11.78
N VAL A 320 16.44 -18.01 -12.35
CA VAL A 320 15.46 -19.10 -12.19
C VAL A 320 15.38 -19.90 -13.48
N THR A 321 15.53 -21.23 -13.37
CA THR A 321 15.42 -22.13 -14.53
C THR A 321 14.30 -23.13 -14.35
N THR A 322 13.53 -23.37 -15.42
CA THR A 322 12.43 -24.35 -15.43
C THR A 322 12.61 -25.33 -16.58
N VAL A 323 12.41 -26.62 -16.31
CA VAL A 323 12.61 -27.68 -17.30
C VAL A 323 11.50 -28.73 -17.21
N GLY A 324 10.67 -28.84 -18.25
CA GLY A 324 9.65 -29.91 -18.34
C GLY A 324 8.49 -29.78 -17.35
N VAL A 325 8.16 -28.56 -16.90
CA VAL A 325 7.12 -28.29 -15.90
C VAL A 325 5.95 -27.51 -16.50
N LYS A 326 4.78 -27.57 -15.88
CA LYS A 326 3.61 -26.84 -16.35
C LYS A 326 2.72 -26.37 -15.20
N ASP A 327 1.95 -25.33 -15.44
CA ASP A 327 0.96 -24.78 -14.50
C ASP A 327 1.55 -24.43 -13.13
N LEU A 328 2.80 -23.99 -13.08
CA LEU A 328 3.48 -23.61 -11.84
C LEU A 328 3.53 -22.10 -11.64
N VAL A 329 3.50 -21.69 -10.38
CA VAL A 329 3.97 -20.39 -9.91
C VAL A 329 5.31 -20.60 -9.21
N VAL A 330 6.36 -19.99 -9.74
CA VAL A 330 7.71 -20.01 -9.17
C VAL A 330 8.11 -18.56 -8.86
N VAL A 331 8.32 -18.24 -7.59
CA VAL A 331 8.68 -16.89 -7.15
C VAL A 331 9.92 -16.97 -6.29
N GLN A 332 11.02 -16.41 -6.80
CA GLN A 332 12.29 -16.31 -6.11
C GLN A 332 12.49 -14.86 -5.65
N THR A 333 12.67 -14.70 -4.34
CA THR A 333 13.08 -13.46 -3.69
C THR A 333 14.42 -13.64 -2.98
N LYS A 334 15.01 -12.55 -2.50
CA LYS A 334 16.33 -12.56 -1.85
C LYS A 334 16.46 -13.55 -0.67
N ASP A 335 15.37 -13.86 0.02
CA ASP A 335 15.34 -14.67 1.25
C ASP A 335 14.42 -15.90 1.18
N ALA A 336 13.54 -15.99 0.18
CA ALA A 336 12.58 -17.09 0.06
C ALA A 336 12.26 -17.47 -1.39
N VAL A 337 11.91 -18.75 -1.59
CA VAL A 337 11.40 -19.29 -2.86
C VAL A 337 10.05 -19.95 -2.61
N LEU A 338 9.06 -19.60 -3.42
CA LEU A 338 7.77 -20.29 -3.50
C LEU A 338 7.68 -21.04 -4.81
N ILE A 339 7.26 -22.30 -4.73
CA ILE A 339 6.86 -23.11 -5.87
C ILE A 339 5.49 -23.69 -5.53
N ALA A 340 4.49 -23.37 -6.34
CA ALA A 340 3.12 -23.86 -6.15
C ALA A 340 2.48 -24.21 -7.48
N ASP A 341 1.52 -25.14 -7.46
CA ASP A 341 0.58 -25.27 -8.56
C ASP A 341 -0.25 -23.97 -8.65
N ARG A 342 -0.40 -23.44 -9.86
CA ARG A 342 -1.12 -22.18 -10.12
C ARG A 342 -2.58 -22.25 -9.65
N ASN A 343 -3.19 -23.43 -9.64
CA ASN A 343 -4.57 -23.61 -9.17
C ASN A 343 -4.67 -23.72 -7.64
N ALA A 344 -3.55 -23.86 -6.93
CA ALA A 344 -3.49 -24.00 -5.48
C ALA A 344 -2.97 -22.73 -4.75
N VAL A 345 -2.73 -21.63 -5.47
CA VAL A 345 -2.09 -20.41 -4.90
C VAL A 345 -2.87 -19.74 -3.78
N GLN A 346 -4.18 -20.02 -3.64
CA GLN A 346 -4.98 -19.53 -2.51
C GLN A 346 -4.50 -20.10 -1.16
N ASP A 347 -3.81 -21.24 -1.18
CA ASP A 347 -3.27 -21.90 0.01
C ASP A 347 -1.90 -21.35 0.46
N VAL A 348 -1.30 -20.39 -0.26
CA VAL A 348 -0.06 -19.70 0.17
C VAL A 348 -0.22 -19.10 1.57
N LYS A 349 -1.43 -18.61 1.92
CA LYS A 349 -1.73 -18.10 3.27
C LYS A 349 -1.45 -19.11 4.38
N LYS A 350 -1.68 -20.40 4.14
CA LYS A 350 -1.44 -21.47 5.13
C LYS A 350 0.05 -21.63 5.40
N VAL A 351 0.89 -21.47 4.37
CA VAL A 351 2.35 -21.49 4.51
C VAL A 351 2.82 -20.28 5.33
N VAL A 352 2.27 -19.10 5.05
CA VAL A 352 2.57 -17.88 5.82
C VAL A 352 2.18 -18.02 7.29
N GLU A 353 1.03 -18.62 7.58
CA GLU A 353 0.58 -18.94 8.95
C GLU A 353 1.55 -19.89 9.66
N GLN A 354 2.07 -20.92 8.97
CA GLN A 354 3.06 -21.83 9.53
C GLN A 354 4.40 -21.13 9.81
N ILE A 355 4.92 -20.33 8.87
CA ILE A 355 6.16 -19.54 9.05
C ILE A 355 6.05 -18.66 10.30
N LYS A 356 4.88 -18.04 10.51
CA LYS A 356 4.59 -17.25 11.71
C LYS A 356 4.56 -18.10 12.97
N ALA A 357 3.91 -19.26 12.94
CA ALA A 357 3.83 -20.19 14.08
C ALA A 357 5.22 -20.71 14.50
N ASP A 358 6.12 -20.88 13.53
CA ASP A 358 7.50 -21.31 13.76
C ASP A 358 8.42 -20.17 14.25
N GLY A 359 7.89 -18.96 14.43
CA GLY A 359 8.64 -17.79 14.91
C GLY A 359 9.64 -17.23 13.90
N ARG A 360 9.48 -17.57 12.61
CA ARG A 360 10.40 -17.09 11.56
C ARG A 360 9.99 -15.72 11.02
N HIS A 361 10.91 -15.02 10.37
CA HIS A 361 10.74 -13.60 10.01
C HIS A 361 10.30 -13.36 8.55
N GLU A 362 10.37 -14.37 7.66
CA GLU A 362 10.08 -14.23 6.22
C GLU A 362 8.62 -13.93 5.91
N HIS A 363 7.72 -13.96 6.90
CA HIS A 363 6.35 -13.48 6.74
C HIS A 363 6.23 -11.98 7.05
N HIS A 364 7.11 -11.45 7.90
CA HIS A 364 6.92 -10.16 8.56
C HIS A 364 7.76 -9.05 7.95
N ILE A 365 9.08 -9.25 7.87
CA ILE A 365 10.04 -8.21 7.49
C ILE A 365 10.51 -8.48 6.07
N HIS A 366 10.44 -7.45 5.22
CA HIS A 366 11.14 -7.47 3.94
C HIS A 366 12.62 -7.18 4.17
N ARG A 367 13.50 -7.88 3.45
CA ARG A 367 14.94 -7.76 3.65
C ARG A 367 15.42 -6.31 3.53
N GLU A 368 14.81 -5.57 2.62
CA GLU A 368 14.96 -4.12 2.46
C GLU A 368 13.87 -3.33 3.20
N VAL A 369 14.30 -2.35 3.99
CA VAL A 369 13.46 -1.57 4.90
C VAL A 369 13.73 -0.07 4.72
N TYR A 370 12.68 0.72 4.55
CA TYR A 370 12.75 2.17 4.34
C TYR A 370 12.71 2.97 5.65
N ARG A 371 13.45 4.10 5.65
CA ARG A 371 13.57 5.07 6.74
C ARG A 371 13.60 6.49 6.18
N PRO A 372 13.35 7.53 7.01
CA PRO A 372 13.40 8.92 6.55
C PRO A 372 14.72 9.28 5.83
N TRP A 373 15.83 8.86 6.44
CA TRP A 373 17.18 9.10 5.94
C TRP A 373 17.58 8.24 4.73
N GLY A 374 16.78 7.25 4.32
CA GLY A 374 17.13 6.32 3.24
C GLY A 374 16.57 4.91 3.45
N LYS A 375 17.42 3.88 3.39
CA LYS A 375 17.01 2.49 3.55
C LYS A 375 18.13 1.59 4.05
N TYR A 376 17.80 0.40 4.53
CA TYR A 376 18.77 -0.67 4.73
C TYR A 376 18.27 -2.01 4.18
N ASP A 377 19.19 -2.85 3.72
CA ASP A 377 18.97 -4.23 3.26
C ASP A 377 19.76 -5.19 4.17
N SER A 378 19.08 -6.14 4.82
CA SER A 378 19.70 -7.13 5.71
C SER A 378 20.32 -8.27 4.90
N ILE A 379 21.63 -8.18 4.64
CA ILE A 379 22.31 -9.06 3.68
C ILE A 379 22.48 -10.48 4.21
N ASP A 380 22.92 -10.59 5.45
CA ASP A 380 23.26 -11.86 6.08
C ASP A 380 23.10 -11.74 7.61
N ALA A 381 22.83 -12.85 8.28
CA ALA A 381 22.74 -12.90 9.73
C ALA A 381 23.09 -14.30 10.24
N GLY A 382 23.74 -14.35 11.39
CA GLY A 382 24.02 -15.56 12.13
C GLY A 382 24.02 -15.30 13.64
N ASP A 383 24.33 -16.33 14.43
CA ASP A 383 24.17 -16.29 15.89
C ASP A 383 24.86 -15.12 16.60
N ARG A 384 25.93 -14.57 16.00
CA ARG A 384 26.74 -13.50 16.60
C ARG A 384 27.03 -12.34 15.65
N TYR A 385 26.40 -12.31 14.48
CA TYR A 385 26.63 -11.23 13.52
C TYR A 385 25.38 -10.91 12.70
N GLN A 386 25.33 -9.67 12.23
CA GLN A 386 24.33 -9.21 11.26
C GLN A 386 25.01 -8.26 10.28
N VAL A 387 24.78 -8.47 8.99
CA VAL A 387 25.33 -7.62 7.92
C VAL A 387 24.19 -6.86 7.28
N LYS A 388 24.30 -5.54 7.20
CA LYS A 388 23.36 -4.67 6.51
C LYS A 388 24.06 -3.86 5.44
N ARG A 389 23.41 -3.66 4.30
CA ARG A 389 23.73 -2.56 3.39
C ARG A 389 22.84 -1.39 3.77
N ILE A 390 23.42 -0.24 4.10
CA ILE A 390 22.68 0.96 4.44
C ILE A 390 22.91 1.98 3.32
N THR A 391 21.83 2.55 2.81
CA THR A 391 21.85 3.63 1.82
C THR A 391 21.28 4.89 2.46
N VAL A 392 22.09 5.95 2.56
CA VAL A 392 21.71 7.24 3.16
C VAL A 392 21.60 8.30 2.07
N LYS A 393 20.48 9.02 2.03
CA LYS A 393 20.22 10.09 1.05
C LYS A 393 21.17 11.29 1.27
N PRO A 394 21.45 12.07 0.21
CA PRO A 394 22.19 13.32 0.35
C PRO A 394 21.61 14.24 1.44
N GLY A 395 22.45 14.73 2.34
CA GLY A 395 22.06 15.64 3.42
C GLY A 395 21.39 14.99 4.64
N GLU A 396 21.04 13.71 4.56
CA GLU A 396 20.39 12.98 5.65
C GLU A 396 21.38 12.23 6.54
N GLY A 397 20.92 11.72 7.68
CA GLY A 397 21.76 10.95 8.59
C GLY A 397 20.98 10.04 9.54
N LEU A 398 21.66 9.07 10.13
CA LEU A 398 21.13 8.27 11.20
C LEU A 398 21.11 9.11 12.49
N SER A 399 20.22 8.77 13.41
CA SER A 399 20.12 9.48 14.68
C SER A 399 21.29 9.14 15.59
N VAL A 400 21.61 10.06 16.50
CA VAL A 400 22.68 9.84 17.47
C VAL A 400 22.27 8.68 18.38
N GLN A 401 23.09 7.63 18.35
CA GLN A 401 22.74 6.36 18.96
C GLN A 401 23.92 5.71 19.70
N MET A 402 23.61 4.75 20.56
CA MET A 402 24.57 3.91 21.28
C MET A 402 23.98 2.52 21.49
N HIS A 403 24.85 1.51 21.51
CA HIS A 403 24.49 0.12 21.79
C HIS A 403 25.39 -0.44 22.88
N HIS A 404 24.80 -1.16 23.85
CA HIS A 404 25.55 -1.76 24.97
C HIS A 404 26.13 -3.15 24.65
N HIS A 405 25.57 -3.87 23.69
CA HIS A 405 25.81 -5.31 23.51
C HIS A 405 26.44 -5.70 22.17
N ARG A 406 26.72 -4.71 21.31
CA ARG A 406 27.33 -4.94 19.99
C ARG A 406 28.35 -3.87 19.63
N ALA A 407 29.38 -4.30 18.91
CA ALA A 407 30.24 -3.43 18.14
C ALA A 407 29.80 -3.42 16.67
N GLU A 408 30.22 -2.41 15.94
CA GLU A 408 29.89 -2.27 14.52
C GLU A 408 31.14 -1.96 13.72
N HIS A 409 31.19 -2.46 12.49
CA HIS A 409 32.21 -2.10 11.51
C HIS A 409 31.50 -1.59 10.26
N TRP A 410 31.76 -0.35 9.90
CA TRP A 410 31.19 0.28 8.72
C TRP A 410 32.25 0.42 7.63
N VAL A 411 31.91 -0.01 6.43
CA VAL A 411 32.74 0.13 5.22
C VAL A 411 31.96 0.95 4.19
N VAL A 412 32.55 2.05 3.72
CA VAL A 412 31.93 2.88 2.68
C VAL A 412 32.12 2.21 1.33
N VAL A 413 31.02 1.90 0.65
CA VAL A 413 31.01 1.29 -0.69
C VAL A 413 30.97 2.37 -1.76
N ALA A 414 30.15 3.40 -1.57
CA ALA A 414 30.00 4.49 -2.51
C ALA A 414 29.68 5.81 -1.79
N GLY A 415 30.22 6.93 -2.27
CA GLY A 415 29.98 8.26 -1.69
C GLY A 415 30.91 8.63 -0.53
N THR A 416 30.44 9.53 0.35
CA THR A 416 31.23 10.04 1.48
C THR A 416 30.41 9.98 2.77
N ALA A 417 30.96 9.35 3.80
CA ALA A 417 30.36 9.28 5.12
C ALA A 417 31.00 10.28 6.07
N LYS A 418 30.18 11.05 6.79
CA LYS A 418 30.62 11.80 7.97
C LYS A 418 30.20 11.02 9.20
N VAL A 419 31.17 10.43 9.89
CA VAL A 419 30.95 9.61 11.07
C VAL A 419 31.41 10.37 12.31
N THR A 420 30.56 10.45 13.32
CA THR A 420 30.91 10.99 14.64
C THR A 420 30.96 9.85 15.64
N ILE A 421 32.04 9.72 16.44
CA ILE A 421 32.17 8.74 17.51
C ILE A 421 32.70 9.44 18.76
N ASN A 422 31.95 9.45 19.86
CA ASN A 422 32.32 10.13 21.12
C ASN A 422 32.81 11.58 20.92
N ASN A 423 32.18 12.31 19.99
CA ASN A 423 32.51 13.68 19.53
C ASN A 423 33.66 13.82 18.52
N ASP A 424 34.38 12.76 18.20
CA ASP A 424 35.38 12.79 17.13
C ASP A 424 34.71 12.61 15.77
N ILE A 425 34.88 13.60 14.89
CA ILE A 425 34.30 13.60 13.54
C ILE A 425 35.35 13.12 12.53
N LYS A 426 34.96 12.15 11.69
CA LYS A 426 35.76 11.64 10.57
C LYS A 426 34.95 11.70 9.28
N LEU A 427 35.63 12.06 8.18
CA LEU A 427 35.11 11.86 6.83
C LEU A 427 35.75 10.59 6.27
N LEU A 428 34.92 9.70 5.73
CA LEU A 428 35.33 8.45 5.10
C LEU A 428 34.91 8.47 3.63
N ALA A 429 35.85 8.20 2.74
CA ALA A 429 35.63 8.01 1.31
C ALA A 429 35.41 6.53 0.97
N GLU A 430 35.15 6.25 -0.30
CA GLU A 430 34.96 4.88 -0.81
C GLU A 430 36.13 3.97 -0.43
N ASN A 431 35.80 2.75 -0.03
CA ASN A 431 36.72 1.71 0.46
C ASN A 431 37.43 2.04 1.80
N GLU A 432 37.10 3.16 2.45
CA GLU A 432 37.51 3.42 3.83
C GLU A 432 36.50 2.82 4.83
N SER A 433 36.95 2.60 6.06
CA SER A 433 36.14 1.95 7.09
C SER A 433 36.37 2.51 8.49
N VAL A 434 35.43 2.26 9.39
CA VAL A 434 35.53 2.63 10.79
C VAL A 434 34.94 1.57 11.70
N TYR A 435 35.63 1.32 12.81
CA TYR A 435 35.16 0.47 13.89
C TYR A 435 34.47 1.33 14.97
N ILE A 436 33.29 0.90 15.40
CA ILE A 436 32.48 1.52 16.44
C ILE A 436 32.49 0.60 17.66
N PRO A 437 33.18 0.99 18.75
CA PRO A 437 33.24 0.20 19.97
C PRO A 437 31.88 0.11 20.70
N LEU A 438 31.74 -0.92 21.53
CA LEU A 438 30.59 -1.05 22.45
C LEU A 438 30.50 0.17 23.37
N GLY A 439 29.28 0.66 23.59
CA GLY A 439 29.01 1.81 24.45
C GLY A 439 29.47 3.17 23.89
N ALA A 440 30.00 3.21 22.67
CA ALA A 440 30.34 4.48 22.03
C ALA A 440 29.08 5.16 21.47
N THR A 441 28.92 6.45 21.76
CA THR A 441 27.88 7.28 21.13
C THR A 441 28.35 7.63 19.73
N HIS A 442 27.54 7.32 18.72
CA HIS A 442 27.93 7.49 17.32
C HIS A 442 26.76 7.95 16.44
N CYS A 443 27.12 8.51 15.28
CA CYS A 443 26.18 9.03 14.29
C CYS A 443 26.80 8.93 12.89
N LEU A 444 25.95 8.70 11.88
CA LEU A 444 26.30 8.68 10.46
C LEU A 444 25.54 9.78 9.73
N GLU A 445 26.23 10.60 8.96
CA GLU A 445 25.62 11.59 8.06
C GLU A 445 26.17 11.43 6.64
N ASN A 446 25.35 11.69 5.63
CA ASN A 446 25.79 11.84 4.25
C ASN A 446 25.92 13.34 3.90
N PRO A 447 27.11 13.95 4.01
CA PRO A 447 27.33 15.35 3.62
C PRO A 447 27.38 15.57 2.10
N GLY A 448 27.33 14.49 1.32
CA GLY A 448 27.49 14.51 -0.13
C GLY A 448 26.25 14.93 -0.90
N LYS A 449 26.35 14.86 -2.22
CA LYS A 449 25.27 15.14 -3.18
C LYS A 449 24.74 13.89 -3.89
N ILE A 450 25.35 12.73 -3.64
CA ILE A 450 24.91 11.42 -4.13
C ILE A 450 24.56 10.51 -2.95
N PRO A 451 23.75 9.45 -3.15
CA PRO A 451 23.51 8.47 -2.11
C PRO A 451 24.83 7.90 -1.56
N LEU A 452 24.88 7.75 -0.23
CA LEU A 452 25.97 7.09 0.48
C LEU A 452 25.57 5.64 0.69
N ASP A 453 26.37 4.70 0.19
CA ASP A 453 26.20 3.27 0.47
C ASP A 453 27.29 2.79 1.43
N LEU A 454 26.89 2.12 2.51
CA LEU A 454 27.80 1.42 3.41
C LEU A 454 27.39 -0.02 3.65
N ILE A 455 28.37 -0.85 3.98
CA ILE A 455 28.17 -2.15 4.62
C ILE A 455 28.41 -1.98 6.11
N GLU A 456 27.42 -2.30 6.91
CA GLU A 456 27.49 -2.41 8.36
C GLU A 456 27.58 -3.87 8.74
N VAL A 457 28.63 -4.24 9.47
CA VAL A 457 28.76 -5.54 10.13
C VAL A 457 28.61 -5.31 11.63
N ARG A 458 27.52 -5.82 12.20
CA ARG A 458 27.28 -5.86 13.64
C ARG A 458 27.84 -7.15 14.20
N SER A 459 28.50 -7.08 15.35
CA SER A 459 29.03 -8.27 16.05
C SER A 459 28.79 -8.13 17.55
N GLY A 460 28.20 -9.16 18.16
CA GLY A 460 27.80 -9.10 19.56
C GLY A 460 26.94 -10.28 20.00
N SER A 461 26.61 -10.31 21.30
CA SER A 461 25.72 -11.31 21.89
C SER A 461 24.24 -10.97 21.73
N TYR A 462 23.93 -9.73 21.36
CA TYR A 462 22.57 -9.24 21.14
C TYR A 462 22.58 -8.15 20.05
N LEU A 463 21.76 -8.32 19.01
CA LEU A 463 21.87 -7.57 17.76
C LEU A 463 20.60 -6.82 17.36
N ASP A 464 19.52 -6.96 18.11
CA ASP A 464 18.23 -6.35 17.80
C ASP A 464 18.22 -4.81 17.99
N GLU A 465 17.24 -4.16 17.37
CA GLU A 465 17.14 -2.69 17.34
C GLU A 465 16.52 -2.08 18.61
N ASP A 466 15.94 -2.90 19.49
CA ASP A 466 15.33 -2.48 20.77
C ASP A 466 16.37 -2.10 21.83
N ALA A 467 17.58 -2.63 21.76
CA ALA A 467 18.69 -2.25 22.63
C ALA A 467 19.42 -0.96 22.22
N VAL A 468 18.91 -0.23 21.21
CA VAL A 468 19.48 1.03 20.72
C VAL A 468 19.01 2.19 21.59
N VAL A 469 19.94 2.86 22.26
CA VAL A 469 19.66 4.10 22.99
C VAL A 469 19.79 5.27 22.02
N ARG A 470 18.73 6.07 21.85
CA ARG A 470 18.71 7.26 20.97
C ARG A 470 18.76 8.54 21.80
N PHE A 471 19.73 9.40 21.53
CA PHE A 471 19.94 10.64 22.31
C PHE A 471 19.37 11.88 21.63
N ALA A 472 19.32 11.88 20.30
CA ALA A 472 18.72 12.95 19.51
C ALA A 472 18.16 12.34 18.23
N ASP A 473 16.84 12.34 18.08
CA ASP A 473 16.20 11.87 16.86
C ASP A 473 15.73 13.04 16.00
N ARG A 474 16.30 13.14 14.79
CA ARG A 474 15.86 14.12 13.78
C ARG A 474 14.47 13.81 13.21
N TYR A 475 13.94 12.60 13.46
CA TYR A 475 12.75 12.09 12.78
C TYR A 475 11.64 11.57 13.72
N GLY A 476 11.62 12.02 14.98
CA GLY A 476 10.47 11.82 15.88
C GLY A 476 10.16 10.37 16.29
N ARG A 477 11.14 9.45 16.31
CA ARG A 477 10.98 8.05 16.81
C ARG A 477 11.25 7.92 18.31
N ALA A 478 11.10 9.01 19.07
CA ALA A 478 11.37 9.07 20.50
C ALA A 478 10.26 8.40 21.31
#